data_AF-A0A358SIX2-F1
#
_entry.id   AF-A0A358SIX2-F1
#
_cell.length_a   1.000
_cell.length_b   1.000
_cell.length_c   1.000
_cell.angle_alpha   90.00
_cell.angle_beta   90.00
_cell.angle_gamma   90.00
#
_symmetry.space_group_name_H-M   'P 1'
#
loop_
_entity.id
_entity.type
_entity.pdbx_description
1 polymer ?
#
loop_
_entity_poly.entity_id
_entity_poly.type
_entity_poly.pdbx_seq_one_letter_code
_entity_poly.pdbx_strand_id
1 'polypeptide(L)' 'PGMKIGQLCLFRTSSPAEHPYGSQVYGSRYQDQRGPTPSKSYLNFFRSDVSGDGSPALPPPG' A
#
# COMPACT_ATOMS: atom_id res chain seq x y z
N PRO A 1 -16.65 -24.83 -4.42
CA PRO A 1 -16.57 -23.76 -3.39
C PRO A 1 -16.51 -24.40 -2.00
N GLY A 2 -15.68 -23.89 -1.08
CA GLY A 2 -15.59 -24.42 0.30
C GLY A 2 -14.48 -25.44 0.57
N MET A 3 -13.59 -25.71 -0.41
CA MET A 3 -12.37 -26.48 -0.14
C MET A 3 -11.35 -25.62 0.63
N LYS A 4 -10.49 -26.26 1.43
CA LYS A 4 -9.37 -25.59 2.10
C LYS A 4 -8.35 -25.14 1.04
N ILE A 5 -8.05 -23.83 0.97
CA ILE A 5 -7.12 -23.26 -0.02
C ILE A 5 -5.90 -22.57 0.61
N GLY A 6 -5.84 -22.52 1.94
CA GLY A 6 -4.78 -21.81 2.65
C GLY A 6 -5.00 -21.79 4.16
N GLN A 7 -4.03 -21.22 4.87
CA GLN A 7 -4.01 -21.04 6.31
C GLN A 7 -3.41 -19.66 6.64
N LEU A 8 -3.76 -19.12 7.80
CA LEU A 8 -3.17 -17.88 8.32
C LEU A 8 -2.26 -18.21 9.50
N CYS A 9 -1.06 -17.62 9.49
CA CYS A 9 -0.15 -17.62 10.62
C CYS A 9 0.00 -16.17 11.09
N LEU A 10 -0.08 -15.95 12.40
CA LEU A 10 -0.05 -14.60 13.00
C LEU A 10 1.23 -14.43 13.82
N PHE A 11 1.84 -13.24 13.72
CA PHE A 11 3.02 -12.86 14.48
C PHE A 11 2.71 -11.60 15.31
N ARG A 12 3.22 -11.54 16.53
CA ARG A 12 3.07 -10.37 17.39
C ARG A 12 4.07 -9.30 16.97
N THR A 13 3.62 -8.08 16.78
CA THR A 13 4.51 -6.92 16.64
C THR A 13 5.19 -6.60 17.98
N SER A 14 6.32 -5.91 17.96
CA SER A 14 6.99 -5.45 19.19
C SER A 14 6.12 -4.45 19.97
N SER A 15 5.40 -3.58 19.25
CA SER A 15 4.46 -2.56 19.75
C SER A 15 3.25 -2.42 18.80
N PRO A 16 2.18 -1.70 19.17
CA PRO A 16 1.13 -1.31 18.22
C PRO A 16 1.71 -0.54 17.03
N ALA A 17 1.13 -0.72 15.84
CA ALA A 17 1.49 0.08 14.67
C ALA A 17 0.99 1.53 14.85
N GLU A 18 1.87 2.51 14.63
CA GLU A 18 1.56 3.93 14.75
C GLU A 18 0.47 4.37 13.76
N HIS A 19 0.56 3.89 12.52
CA HIS A 19 -0.43 4.12 11.47
C HIS A 19 -0.81 2.77 10.84
N PRO A 20 -1.83 2.07 11.38
CA PRO A 20 -2.24 0.75 10.88
C PRO A 20 -2.79 0.84 9.45
N TYR A 21 -2.89 -0.30 8.77
CA TYR A 21 -3.57 -0.38 7.47
C TYR A 21 -5.00 0.15 7.59
N GLY A 22 -5.45 0.87 6.57
CA GLY A 22 -6.71 1.62 6.57
C GLY A 22 -6.59 3.06 7.08
N SER A 23 -5.50 3.43 7.75
CA SER A 23 -5.25 4.82 8.13
C SER A 23 -5.02 5.72 6.91
N GLN A 24 -5.31 7.03 7.07
CA GLN A 24 -5.20 8.02 6.00
C GLN A 24 -3.75 8.34 5.62
N VAL A 25 -2.78 8.13 6.53
CA VAL A 25 -1.39 8.60 6.40
C VAL A 25 -0.65 7.93 5.23
N TYR A 26 -0.86 6.62 5.02
CA TYR A 26 -0.09 5.83 4.06
C TYR A 26 -0.86 5.42 2.80
N GLY A 27 -2.06 5.98 2.56
CA GLY A 27 -2.80 5.76 1.31
C GLY A 27 -3.23 4.30 1.09
N SER A 28 -3.79 3.67 2.12
CA SER A 28 -4.28 2.28 2.07
C SER A 28 -5.28 2.07 0.93
N ARG A 29 -5.07 1.04 0.09
CA ARG A 29 -5.81 0.88 -1.18
C ARG A 29 -7.04 -0.03 -1.10
N TYR A 30 -7.06 -0.96 -0.14
CA TYR A 30 -7.98 -2.10 -0.12
C TYR A 30 -8.62 -2.36 1.26
N GLN A 31 -8.74 -1.34 2.10
CA GLN A 31 -9.53 -1.45 3.34
C GLN A 31 -10.97 -1.88 2.99
N ASP A 32 -11.53 -2.78 3.79
CA ASP A 32 -12.90 -3.32 3.67
C ASP A 32 -13.22 -4.12 2.39
N GLN A 33 -12.19 -4.73 1.77
CA GLN A 33 -12.34 -5.58 0.60
C GLN A 33 -13.18 -6.83 0.87
N ARG A 34 -14.25 -7.04 0.08
CA ARG A 34 -15.19 -8.18 0.20
C ARG A 34 -15.05 -9.27 -0.86
N GLY A 35 -14.29 -9.00 -1.92
CA GLY A 35 -14.09 -9.90 -3.05
C GLY A 35 -12.80 -9.57 -3.80
N PRO A 36 -12.57 -10.12 -4.99
CA PRO A 36 -11.38 -9.81 -5.78
C PRO A 36 -11.47 -8.38 -6.36
N THR A 37 -10.95 -7.39 -5.64
CA THR A 37 -10.87 -5.99 -6.09
C THR A 37 -9.73 -5.85 -7.10
N PRO A 38 -9.97 -5.23 -8.27
CA PRO A 38 -8.91 -4.97 -9.25
C PRO A 38 -7.75 -4.15 -8.69
N SER A 39 -6.59 -4.26 -9.33
CA SER A 39 -5.40 -3.49 -8.92
C SER A 39 -5.67 -1.98 -8.96
N LYS A 40 -5.26 -1.31 -7.88
CA LYS A 40 -5.22 0.14 -7.74
C LYS A 40 -3.78 0.67 -7.72
N SER A 41 -2.84 -0.04 -8.35
CA SER A 41 -1.42 0.34 -8.38
C SER A 41 -1.17 1.70 -9.05
N TYR A 42 -2.09 2.18 -9.88
CA TYR A 42 -2.03 3.50 -10.52
C TYR A 42 -2.24 4.66 -9.54
N LEU A 43 -2.88 4.42 -8.38
CA LEU A 43 -3.05 5.46 -7.35
C LEU A 43 -1.70 5.76 -6.69
N ASN A 44 -1.32 7.03 -6.69
CA ASN A 44 -0.03 7.53 -6.17
C ASN A 44 1.18 6.85 -6.85
N PHE A 45 1.05 6.48 -8.12
CA PHE A 45 2.16 5.95 -8.91
C PHE A 45 3.12 7.10 -9.26
N PHE A 46 4.39 6.93 -8.91
CA PHE A 46 5.45 7.90 -9.19
C PHE A 46 6.58 7.22 -9.96
N ARG A 47 7.18 7.94 -10.92
CA ARG A 47 8.37 7.52 -11.64
C ARG A 47 9.51 8.44 -11.26
N SER A 48 10.59 7.87 -10.71
CA SER A 48 11.81 8.62 -10.50
C SER A 48 12.45 8.94 -11.85
N ASP A 49 12.80 10.20 -12.04
CA ASP A 49 13.67 10.60 -13.14
C ASP A 49 15.12 10.22 -12.80
N VAL A 50 15.78 9.50 -13.71
CA VAL A 50 17.17 9.03 -13.55
C VAL A 50 18.09 9.74 -14.57
N SER A 51 17.58 10.77 -15.26
CA SER A 51 18.29 11.48 -16.35
C SER A 51 19.44 12.37 -15.86
N GLY A 52 19.69 12.47 -14.56
CA GLY A 52 20.96 12.92 -14.00
C GLY A 52 21.23 14.43 -14.04
N ASP A 53 20.67 15.17 -13.09
CA ASP A 53 21.25 16.42 -12.58
C ASP A 53 21.39 16.44 -11.04
N GLY A 54 21.02 15.34 -10.36
CA GLY A 54 21.12 15.20 -8.91
C GLY A 54 20.15 16.06 -8.10
N SER A 55 19.22 16.78 -8.74
CA SER A 55 18.22 17.58 -8.04
C SER A 55 16.96 16.74 -7.79
N PRO A 56 16.51 16.52 -6.53
CA PRO A 56 15.28 15.79 -6.30
C PRO A 56 14.10 16.61 -6.87
N ALA A 57 13.46 16.07 -7.90
CA ALA A 57 12.23 16.63 -8.44
C ALA A 57 11.18 16.72 -7.32
N LEU A 58 10.83 17.95 -6.92
CA LEU A 58 9.74 18.21 -5.99
C LEU A 58 8.45 17.57 -6.56
N PRO A 59 7.69 16.79 -5.75
CA PRO A 59 6.41 16.29 -6.20
C PRO A 59 5.47 17.47 -6.51
N PRO A 60 4.60 17.36 -7.54
CA PRO A 60 3.67 18.43 -7.87
C PRO A 60 2.72 18.70 -6.69
N PRO A 61 2.39 19.98 -6.40
CA PRO A 61 1.34 20.28 -5.44
C PRO A 61 0.00 19.76 -5.99
N GLY A 62 -0.79 19.18 -5.09
CA GLY A 62 -2.08 18.55 -5.39
C GLY A 62 -3.16 19.53 -5.84
#